data_AF-A0A0F9SA00-F1
#
_entry.id   AF-A0A0F9SA00-F1
#
_cell.length_a   1.000
_cell.length_b   1.000
_cell.length_c   1.000
_cell.angle_alpha   90.00
_cell.angle_beta   90.00
_cell.angle_gamma   90.00
#
_symmetry.space_group_name_H-M   'P 1'
#
loop_
_entity.id
_entity.type
_entity.pdbx_description
1 polymer ?
#
loop_
_entity_poly.entity_id
_entity_poly.type
_entity_poly.pdbx_seq_one_letter_code
_entity_poly.pdbx_strand_id
1 'polypeptide(L)'
;MPTLCLILASGFWLLTATTIATTVADIELTQHCIHAGTCREANPLLPSGRKRAYAIALPIAIGISYLGHRWHKDGYKYWWVPQAAVVAGHSVGIGFGLRFVW
;
A
#
# COMPACT_ATOMS: atom_id res chain seq x y z
N MET A 1 24.55 -11.59 17.70
CA MET A 1 24.16 -10.77 16.52
C MET A 1 23.24 -11.43 15.47
N PRO A 2 22.93 -12.76 15.44
CA PRO A 2 22.03 -13.30 14.41
C PRO A 2 20.55 -12.96 14.65
N THR A 3 20.12 -12.81 15.90
CA THR A 3 18.72 -12.54 16.29
C THR A 3 18.22 -11.18 15.82
N LEU A 4 19.07 -10.14 15.88
CA LEU A 4 18.73 -8.78 15.45
C LEU A 4 18.52 -8.71 13.92
N CYS A 5 19.39 -9.38 13.15
CA CYS A 5 19.28 -9.45 11.70
C CYS A 5 18.00 -10.19 11.25
N LEU A 6 17.64 -11.27 11.95
CA LEU A 6 16.39 -12.00 11.72
C LEU A 6 15.16 -11.15 12.02
N ILE A 7 15.14 -10.42 13.14
CA ILE A 7 14.02 -9.53 13.51
C ILE A 7 13.88 -8.38 12.50
N LEU A 8 14.99 -7.77 12.06
CA LEU A 8 14.99 -6.73 11.04
C LEU A 8 14.48 -7.24 9.68
N ALA A 9 14.94 -8.42 9.24
CA ALA A 9 14.41 -9.07 8.03
C ALA A 9 12.91 -9.42 8.16
N SER A 10 12.49 -9.91 9.34
CA SER A 10 11.09 -10.22 9.63
C SER A 10 10.20 -8.97 9.56
N GLY A 11 10.67 -7.84 10.11
CA GLY A 11 9.94 -6.57 10.08
C GLY A 11 9.77 -6.02 8.68
N PHE A 12 10.80 -6.09 7.84
CA PHE A 12 10.71 -5.68 6.43
C PHE A 12 9.70 -6.52 5.64
N TRP A 13 9.75 -7.85 5.76
CA TRP A 13 8.83 -8.73 5.05
C TRP A 13 7.39 -8.57 5.54
N LEU A 14 7.20 -8.37 6.84
CA LEU A 14 5.89 -8.06 7.41
C LEU A 14 5.32 -6.76 6.81
N LEU A 15 6.09 -5.67 6.82
CA LEU A 15 5.65 -4.40 6.24
C LEU A 15 5.38 -4.50 4.75
N THR A 16 6.18 -5.28 4.01
CA THR A 16 5.96 -5.54 2.59
C THR A 16 4.64 -6.29 2.36
N ALA A 17 4.40 -7.35 3.14
CA ALA A 17 3.15 -8.12 3.06
C ALA A 17 1.94 -7.24 3.41
N THR A 18 2.03 -6.44 4.48
CA THR A 18 0.99 -5.49 4.86
C THR A 18 0.73 -4.46 3.77
N THR A 19 1.79 -3.89 3.17
CA THR A 19 1.68 -2.93 2.07
C THR A 19 0.89 -3.50 0.90
N ILE A 20 1.23 -4.72 0.46
CA ILE A 20 0.51 -5.38 -0.64
C ILE A 20 -0.93 -5.70 -0.24
N ALA A 21 -1.14 -6.23 0.96
CA ALA A 21 -2.48 -6.58 1.45
C ALA A 21 -3.40 -5.37 1.53
N THR A 22 -2.93 -4.24 2.08
CA THR A 22 -3.74 -3.01 2.15
C THR A 22 -3.98 -2.41 0.78
N THR A 23 -2.99 -2.47 -0.13
CA THR A 23 -3.17 -2.02 -1.53
C THR A 23 -4.28 -2.81 -2.23
N VAL A 24 -4.26 -4.14 -2.10
CA VAL A 24 -5.28 -5.02 -2.68
C VAL A 24 -6.65 -4.76 -2.05
N ALA A 25 -6.72 -4.71 -0.73
CA ALA A 25 -7.97 -4.47 -0.01
C ALA A 25 -8.62 -3.14 -0.42
N ASP A 26 -7.83 -2.06 -0.51
CA ASP A 26 -8.31 -0.74 -0.92
C ASP A 26 -8.87 -0.75 -2.35
N ILE A 27 -8.16 -1.40 -3.30
CA ILE A 27 -8.65 -1.55 -4.68
C ILE A 27 -9.96 -2.33 -4.70
N GLU A 28 -10.03 -3.51 -4.06
CA GLU A 28 -11.23 -4.35 -4.13
C GLU A 28 -12.44 -3.71 -3.47
N LEU A 29 -12.27 -3.07 -2.30
CA LEU A 29 -13.36 -2.34 -1.64
C LEU A 29 -13.83 -1.17 -2.50
N THR A 30 -12.91 -0.41 -3.09
CA THR A 30 -13.25 0.72 -3.97
C THR A 30 -13.99 0.24 -5.22
N GLN A 31 -13.54 -0.85 -5.83
CA GLN A 31 -14.22 -1.42 -7.00
C GLN A 31 -15.60 -1.97 -6.65
N HIS A 32 -15.76 -2.59 -5.47
CA HIS A 32 -17.06 -3.03 -4.99
C HIS A 32 -18.04 -1.85 -4.84
N CYS A 33 -17.59 -0.73 -4.24
CA CYS A 33 -18.46 0.43 -4.06
C CYS A 33 -18.80 1.16 -5.37
N ILE A 34 -17.85 1.21 -6.32
CA ILE A 34 -18.08 1.76 -7.67
C ILE A 34 -19.12 0.91 -8.41
N HIS A 35 -18.98 -0.42 -8.36
CA HIS A 35 -19.92 -1.33 -9.00
C HIS A 35 -21.33 -1.24 -8.39
N ALA A 36 -21.42 -0.98 -7.07
CA ALA A 36 -22.67 -0.72 -6.38
C ALA A 36 -23.25 0.69 -6.64
N GLY A 37 -22.53 1.57 -7.33
CA GLY A 37 -22.96 2.96 -7.58
C GLY A 37 -22.99 3.84 -6.33
N THR A 38 -22.27 3.45 -5.27
CA THR A 38 -22.29 4.15 -3.96
C THR A 38 -21.08 5.06 -3.74
N CYS A 39 -20.11 5.04 -4.65
CA CYS A 39 -18.89 5.82 -4.56
C CYS A 39 -18.32 6.11 -5.95
N ARG A 40 -17.37 7.05 -6.01
CA ARG A 40 -16.52 7.29 -7.18
C ARG A 40 -15.07 7.32 -6.73
N GLU A 41 -14.20 6.77 -7.56
CA GLU A 41 -12.75 6.93 -7.39
C GLU A 41 -12.39 8.39 -7.61
N ALA A 42 -11.75 9.01 -6.61
CA ALA A 42 -11.34 10.41 -6.69
C ALA A 42 -9.83 10.59 -6.65
N ASN A 43 -9.08 9.52 -6.43
CA ASN A 43 -7.64 9.56 -6.59
C ASN A 43 -7.34 9.90 -8.07
N PRO A 44 -6.77 11.08 -8.37
CA PRO A 44 -6.53 11.49 -9.75
C PRO A 44 -5.50 10.58 -10.45
N LEU A 45 -4.71 9.83 -9.69
CA LEU A 45 -3.76 8.86 -10.20
C LEU A 45 -4.41 7.52 -10.56
N LEU A 46 -5.49 7.13 -9.87
CA LEU A 46 -6.11 5.82 -10.07
C LEU A 46 -7.40 5.93 -10.90
N PRO A 47 -7.52 5.18 -11.99
CA PRO A 47 -8.76 5.10 -12.75
C PRO A 47 -9.77 4.19 -12.05
N SER A 48 -11.06 4.45 -12.27
CA SER A 48 -12.15 3.67 -11.68
C SER A 48 -12.22 2.20 -12.12
N GLY A 49 -11.41 1.75 -13.06
CA GLY A 49 -11.41 0.36 -13.54
C GLY A 49 -10.40 -0.52 -12.83
N ARG A 50 -10.85 -1.62 -12.22
CA ARG A 50 -10.04 -2.60 -11.44
C ARG A 50 -8.69 -2.94 -12.06
N LYS A 51 -8.67 -3.39 -13.32
CA LYS A 51 -7.43 -3.81 -13.99
C LYS A 51 -6.42 -2.67 -14.10
N ARG A 52 -6.90 -1.45 -14.39
CA ARG A 52 -6.04 -0.28 -14.54
C ARG A 52 -5.58 0.23 -13.16
N ALA A 53 -6.42 0.16 -12.14
CA ALA A 53 -6.02 0.46 -10.76
C ALA A 53 -4.87 -0.46 -10.30
N TYR A 54 -4.98 -1.77 -10.53
CA TYR A 54 -3.89 -2.71 -10.26
C TYR A 54 -2.61 -2.42 -11.04
N ALA A 55 -2.75 -2.10 -12.34
CA ALA A 55 -1.61 -1.82 -13.21
C ALA A 55 -0.80 -0.59 -12.76
N ILE A 56 -1.38 0.29 -11.94
CA ILE A 56 -0.71 1.48 -11.41
C ILE A 56 -0.28 1.27 -9.96
N ALA A 57 -1.19 0.83 -9.08
CA ALA A 57 -0.95 0.74 -7.65
C ALA A 57 0.09 -0.33 -7.28
N LEU A 58 0.08 -1.51 -7.94
CA LEU A 58 1.02 -2.58 -7.59
C LEU A 58 2.48 -2.23 -7.95
N PRO A 59 2.80 -1.72 -9.15
CA PRO A 59 4.16 -1.27 -9.43
C PRO A 59 4.67 -0.19 -8.46
N ILE A 60 3.78 0.74 -8.04
CA ILE A 60 4.12 1.75 -7.04
C ILE A 60 4.43 1.08 -5.68
N ALA A 61 3.58 0.18 -5.22
CA ALA A 61 3.80 -0.56 -3.96
C ALA A 61 5.09 -1.38 -3.99
N ILE A 62 5.41 -2.01 -5.12
CA ILE A 62 6.67 -2.74 -5.34
C ILE A 62 7.86 -1.78 -5.31
N GLY A 63 7.79 -0.65 -6.01
CA GLY A 63 8.86 0.35 -6.04
C GLY A 63 9.16 0.94 -4.65
N ILE A 64 8.11 1.24 -3.88
CA ILE A 64 8.24 1.72 -2.50
C ILE A 64 8.83 0.64 -1.60
N SER A 65 8.42 -0.63 -1.80
CA SER A 65 8.98 -1.75 -1.05
C SER A 65 10.44 -2.01 -1.39
N TYR A 66 10.83 -1.85 -2.65
CA TYR A 66 12.22 -1.92 -3.08
C TYR A 66 13.06 -0.79 -2.47
N LEU A 67 12.53 0.44 -2.44
CA LEU A 67 13.19 1.57 -1.78
C LEU A 67 13.40 1.28 -0.29
N GLY A 68 12.35 0.82 0.39
CA GLY A 68 12.43 0.39 1.79
C GLY A 68 13.46 -0.73 2.00
N HIS A 69 13.52 -1.70 1.10
CA HIS A 69 14.53 -2.78 1.14
C HIS A 69 15.95 -2.25 1.02
N ARG A 70 16.18 -1.31 0.09
CA ARG A 70 17.49 -0.70 -0.11
C ARG A 70 17.91 0.09 1.12
N TRP A 71 17.03 0.95 1.65
CA TRP A 71 17.30 1.72 2.87
C TRP A 71 17.55 0.82 4.09
N HIS A 72 16.83 -0.29 4.17
CA HIS A 72 17.02 -1.29 5.21
C HIS A 72 18.41 -1.94 5.12
N LYS A 73 18.85 -2.30 3.91
CA LYS A 73 20.20 -2.85 3.66
C LYS A 73 21.31 -1.84 3.92
N ASP A 74 21.09 -0.58 3.58
CA ASP A 74 22.06 0.51 3.77
C ASP A 74 22.09 1.02 5.23
N GLY A 75 21.27 0.47 6.13
CA GLY A 75 21.30 0.78 7.57
C GLY A 75 20.60 2.09 7.96
N TYR A 76 19.79 2.68 7.09
CA TYR A 76 19.05 3.91 7.40
C TYR A 76 18.00 3.68 8.48
N LYS A 77 18.04 4.44 9.58
CA LYS A 77 17.10 4.32 10.73
C LYS A 77 15.61 4.34 10.36
N TYR A 78 15.25 5.02 9.26
CA TYR A 78 13.87 5.25 8.83
C TYR A 78 13.48 4.43 7.59
N TRP A 79 14.13 3.30 7.34
CA TRP A 79 13.86 2.40 6.21
C TRP A 79 12.40 1.95 6.09
N TRP A 80 11.66 1.91 7.19
CA TRP A 80 10.26 1.48 7.27
C TRP A 80 9.25 2.56 6.88
N VAL A 81 9.66 3.85 6.91
CA VAL A 81 8.75 4.99 6.71
C VAL A 81 8.01 4.95 5.37
N PRO A 82 8.64 4.63 4.23
CA PRO A 82 7.93 4.61 2.95
C PRO A 82 6.77 3.61 2.92
N GLN A 83 6.99 2.37 3.38
CA GLN A 83 5.94 1.34 3.44
C GLN A 83 4.87 1.70 4.48
N ALA A 84 5.26 2.19 5.65
CA ALA A 84 4.30 2.59 6.68
C ALA A 84 3.38 3.74 6.22
N ALA A 85 3.90 4.71 5.46
CA ALA A 85 3.10 5.78 4.88
C ALA A 85 2.05 5.25 3.89
N VAL A 86 2.43 4.27 3.05
CA VAL A 86 1.49 3.62 2.11
C VAL A 86 0.43 2.81 2.85
N VAL A 87 0.83 2.02 3.85
CA VAL A 87 -0.11 1.28 4.69
C VAL A 87 -1.09 2.22 5.36
N ALA A 88 -0.63 3.34 5.93
CA ALA A 88 -1.50 4.34 6.54
C ALA A 88 -2.50 4.91 5.51
N GLY A 89 -2.04 5.32 4.32
CA GLY A 89 -2.91 5.85 3.26
C GLY A 89 -4.01 4.88 2.85
N HIS A 90 -3.65 3.63 2.53
CA HIS A 90 -4.63 2.60 2.18
C HIS A 90 -5.54 2.22 3.35
N SER A 91 -5.04 2.23 4.60
CA SER A 91 -5.87 1.93 5.77
C SER A 91 -6.94 2.99 6.00
N VAL A 92 -6.66 4.26 5.67
CA VAL A 92 -7.67 5.32 5.66
C VAL A 92 -8.70 5.06 4.55
N GLY A 93 -8.26 4.69 3.34
CA GLY A 93 -9.15 4.30 2.24
C GLY A 93 -10.10 3.15 2.62
N ILE A 94 -9.55 2.10 3.22
CA ILE A 94 -10.28 0.93 3.74
C ILE A 94 -11.25 1.32 4.86
N GLY A 95 -10.75 2.00 5.91
CA GLY A 95 -11.49 2.23 7.16
C GLY A 95 -12.59 3.27 7.04
N PHE A 96 -12.34 4.35 6.31
CA PHE A 96 -13.35 5.39 6.07
C PHE A 96 -14.16 5.12 4.80
N GLY A 97 -13.82 4.05 4.06
CA GLY A 97 -14.41 3.71 2.78
C GLY A 97 -14.43 4.92 1.86
N LEU A 98 -13.31 5.67 1.76
CA LEU A 98 -13.22 7.04 1.23
C LEU A 98 -13.84 7.16 -0.17
N ARG A 99 -15.16 7.33 -0.13
CA ARG A 99 -16.09 7.82 -1.13
C ARG A 99 -15.83 9.31 -1.26
N PHE A 100 -14.78 9.72 -1.95
CA PHE A 100 -14.68 11.12 -2.34
C PHE A 100 -15.74 11.38 -3.42
N VAL A 101 -16.93 11.73 -2.94
CA VAL A 101 -17.91 12.51 -3.67
C VAL A 101 -17.50 13.96 -3.45
N TRP A 102 -17.13 14.63 -4.52
CA TRP A 102 -17.44 16.04 -4.67
C TRP A 102 -18.50 16.15 -5.75
#